data_AF-A0A1V6AEP8-F1
#
_entry.id   AF-A0A1V6AEP8-F1
#
_cell.length_a   1.000
_cell.length_b   1.000
_cell.length_c   1.000
_cell.angle_alpha   90.00
_cell.angle_beta   90.00
_cell.angle_gamma   90.00
#
_symmetry.space_group_name_H-M   'P 1'
#
loop_
_entity.id
_entity.type
_entity.pdbx_description
1 polymer ?
#
loop_
_entity_poly.entity_id
_entity_poly.type
_entity_poly.pdbx_seq_one_letter_code
_entity_poly.pdbx_strand_id
1 'polypeptide(L)'
;MSHTFLNANPANFETLMYATYYAPRGRPRMYNLGSLLASRYLRPTDLVIGIIGAEGSGKSTLIKGLFPGLELTNDDDGVNMKVAPIYDFHPDNYFAPHTFHLDIRYELAFHQPFEIIDAVNNAIENGRRVIMEHFDLIFDQLGYNAQLIFAIGEELVVARPTVFGPFPAEIKKHADKTAVYRRMAHSAEDITSYVLMVDYKYTRRVLHSDVRHGFVIKFPEKPDIPIPELEAKVKAVIDENRAINCGGKDKITIGDWQMFCTGSRTHIKSSGEIKNFRLWHEYVYDPIAKEYMLVGMVGPKQGTSIRAIHYFDDDELSGSTPI
;
A
#
# COMPACT_ATOMS: atom_id res chain seq x y z
N MET A 1 -6.60 -39.86 18.09
CA MET A 1 -6.10 -38.93 19.13
C MET A 1 -6.06 -37.55 18.48
N SER A 2 -6.93 -36.63 18.91
CA SER A 2 -7.07 -35.30 18.31
C SER A 2 -5.88 -34.43 18.71
N HIS A 3 -4.92 -34.27 17.80
CA HIS A 3 -3.90 -33.23 17.91
C HIS A 3 -4.53 -31.91 17.49
N THR A 4 -5.21 -31.25 18.42
CA THR A 4 -5.70 -29.90 18.22
C THR A 4 -4.48 -28.98 18.06
N PHE A 5 -4.31 -28.37 16.88
CA PHE A 5 -3.23 -27.43 16.55
C PHE A 5 -3.16 -26.20 17.48
N LEU A 6 -4.15 -26.03 18.36
CA LEU A 6 -4.25 -24.98 19.37
C LEU A 6 -3.28 -25.14 20.56
N ASN A 7 -2.51 -26.23 20.65
CA ASN A 7 -1.66 -26.50 21.83
C ASN A 7 -0.20 -26.01 21.73
N ALA A 8 0.14 -25.18 20.76
CA ALA A 8 1.39 -24.42 20.84
C ALA A 8 1.15 -23.18 21.73
N ASN A 9 1.53 -23.26 23.00
CA ASN A 9 1.68 -22.09 23.86
C ASN A 9 3.14 -21.62 23.76
N PRO A 10 3.51 -20.73 22.82
CA PRO A 10 4.85 -20.17 22.81
C PRO A 10 4.98 -19.25 24.03
N ALA A 11 5.93 -19.57 24.92
CA ALA A 11 6.29 -18.81 26.12
C ALA A 11 6.85 -17.40 25.84
N ASN A 12 6.56 -16.81 24.68
CA ASN A 12 6.81 -15.42 24.33
C ASN A 12 5.52 -14.82 23.78
N PHE A 13 4.77 -14.13 24.65
CA PHE A 13 3.67 -13.27 24.22
C PHE A 13 4.27 -12.04 23.54
N GLU A 14 4.16 -11.98 22.21
CA GLU A 14 4.46 -10.76 21.45
C GLU A 14 3.41 -9.70 21.82
N THR A 15 3.85 -8.54 22.27
CA THR A 15 2.97 -7.42 22.68
C THR A 15 2.62 -6.49 21.52
N LEU A 16 2.94 -6.88 20.28
CA LEU A 16 2.64 -6.09 19.09
C LEU A 16 1.13 -6.12 18.80
N MET A 17 0.47 -4.99 19.06
CA MET A 17 -0.91 -4.78 18.62
C MET A 17 -0.95 -4.48 17.12
N TYR A 18 -0.21 -3.45 16.70
CA TYR A 18 0.01 -3.11 15.30
C TYR A 18 1.28 -2.28 15.12
N ALA A 19 1.79 -2.24 13.90
CA ALA A 19 2.83 -1.32 13.44
C ALA A 19 2.37 -0.64 12.15
N THR A 20 2.89 0.56 11.91
CA THR A 20 2.54 1.37 10.74
C THR A 20 3.80 1.74 9.97
N TYR A 21 3.73 1.62 8.65
CA TYR A 21 4.77 2.02 7.71
C TYR A 21 4.15 2.92 6.66
N TYR A 22 4.93 3.81 6.04
CA TYR A 22 4.46 4.44 4.80
C TYR A 22 4.22 3.37 3.74
N ALA A 23 3.09 3.41 3.03
CA ALA A 23 2.85 2.51 1.92
C ALA A 23 3.51 3.09 0.66
N PRO A 24 4.68 2.57 0.25
CA PRO A 24 5.47 3.20 -0.79
C PRO A 24 4.73 3.19 -2.12
N ARG A 25 5.00 4.20 -2.92
CA ARG A 25 4.54 4.27 -4.31
C ARG A 25 5.58 3.60 -5.20
N GLY A 26 5.10 2.87 -6.20
CA GLY A 26 5.96 2.13 -7.12
C GLY A 26 6.31 0.72 -6.66
N ARG A 27 6.27 -0.19 -7.62
CA ARG A 27 6.43 -1.63 -7.42
C ARG A 27 7.75 -2.05 -6.73
N PRO A 28 8.94 -1.54 -7.10
CA PRO A 28 10.20 -1.93 -6.44
C PRO A 28 10.26 -1.57 -4.95
N ARG A 29 9.74 -0.39 -4.58
CA ARG A 29 9.72 0.05 -3.17
C ARG A 29 8.76 -0.80 -2.34
N MET A 30 7.63 -1.19 -2.92
CA MET A 30 6.68 -2.10 -2.28
C MET A 30 7.26 -3.51 -2.09
N TYR A 31 8.04 -4.03 -3.05
CA TYR A 31 8.76 -5.30 -2.85
C TYR A 31 9.76 -5.24 -1.70
N ASN A 32 10.55 -4.17 -1.62
CA ASN A 32 11.51 -3.97 -0.54
C ASN A 32 10.80 -3.88 0.83
N LEU A 33 9.67 -3.16 0.90
CA LEU A 33 8.87 -3.12 2.11
C LEU A 33 8.32 -4.51 2.44
N GLY A 34 7.73 -5.23 1.48
CA GLY A 34 7.24 -6.60 1.69
C GLY A 34 8.32 -7.53 2.24
N SER A 35 9.53 -7.50 1.69
CA SER A 35 10.67 -8.31 2.18
C SER A 35 11.06 -7.94 3.62
N LEU A 36 11.07 -6.64 3.94
CA LEU A 36 11.32 -6.17 5.30
C LEU A 36 10.24 -6.67 6.27
N LEU A 37 8.97 -6.54 5.89
CA LEU A 37 7.85 -6.98 6.72
C LEU A 37 7.81 -8.49 6.91
N ALA A 38 8.15 -9.25 5.88
CA ALA A 38 8.31 -10.70 5.97
C ALA A 38 9.36 -11.07 7.03
N SER A 39 10.55 -10.47 6.96
CA SER A 39 11.63 -10.75 7.91
C SER A 39 11.30 -10.34 9.35
N ARG A 40 10.49 -9.30 9.53
CA ARG A 40 10.13 -8.78 10.86
C ARG A 40 8.94 -9.50 11.50
N TYR A 41 7.92 -9.82 10.72
CA TYR A 41 6.62 -10.20 11.26
C TYR A 41 6.19 -11.61 10.91
N LEU A 42 6.65 -12.21 9.80
CA LEU A 42 6.20 -13.56 9.43
C LEU A 42 6.89 -14.64 10.27
N ARG A 43 6.10 -15.53 10.83
CA ARG A 43 6.57 -16.74 11.51
C ARG A 43 6.32 -17.96 10.64
N PRO A 44 7.16 -19.01 10.74
CA PRO A 44 6.90 -20.29 10.09
C PRO A 44 5.52 -20.89 10.44
N THR A 45 5.00 -20.59 11.63
CA THR A 45 3.71 -21.07 12.16
C THR A 45 2.51 -20.19 11.83
N ASP A 46 2.71 -19.05 11.16
CA ASP A 46 1.57 -18.25 10.68
C ASP A 46 0.98 -18.95 9.45
N LEU A 47 -0.18 -19.57 9.63
CA LEU A 47 -0.96 -20.27 8.61
C LEU A 47 -2.01 -19.35 7.97
N VAL A 48 -2.60 -18.42 8.72
CA VAL A 48 -3.70 -17.57 8.23
C VAL A 48 -3.23 -16.13 8.12
N ILE A 49 -3.15 -15.63 6.89
CA ILE A 49 -2.63 -14.29 6.61
C ILE A 49 -3.67 -13.50 5.83
N GLY A 50 -4.18 -12.43 6.43
CA GLY A 50 -5.16 -11.54 5.80
C GLY A 50 -4.48 -10.37 5.10
N ILE A 51 -4.89 -10.08 3.88
CA ILE A 51 -4.49 -8.88 3.12
C ILE A 51 -5.73 -8.02 2.86
N ILE A 52 -5.69 -6.77 3.30
CA ILE A 52 -6.80 -5.82 3.18
C ILE A 52 -6.34 -4.58 2.40
N GLY A 53 -7.18 -4.11 1.50
CA GLY A 53 -6.94 -2.84 0.81
C GLY A 53 -7.79 -2.71 -0.45
N ALA A 54 -7.99 -1.48 -0.88
CA ALA A 54 -8.75 -1.19 -2.09
C ALA A 54 -8.11 -1.80 -3.35
N GLU A 55 -8.88 -1.86 -4.43
CA GLU A 55 -8.37 -2.20 -5.75
C GLU A 55 -7.26 -1.22 -6.18
N GLY A 56 -6.21 -1.72 -6.83
CA GLY A 56 -5.06 -0.90 -7.23
C GLY A 56 -4.18 -0.38 -6.07
N SER A 57 -4.40 -0.84 -4.84
CA SER A 57 -3.56 -0.47 -3.68
C SER A 57 -2.18 -1.12 -3.71
N GLY A 58 -1.97 -2.14 -4.54
CA GLY A 58 -0.72 -2.89 -4.65
C GLY A 58 -0.66 -4.14 -3.76
N LYS A 59 -1.81 -4.77 -3.45
CA LYS A 59 -1.90 -6.02 -2.67
C LYS A 59 -1.07 -7.14 -3.28
N SER A 60 -1.26 -7.45 -4.56
CA SER A 60 -0.50 -8.49 -5.27
C SER A 60 1.01 -8.19 -5.28
N THR A 61 1.38 -6.91 -5.39
CA THR A 61 2.79 -6.49 -5.28
C THR A 61 3.34 -6.70 -3.88
N LEU A 62 2.59 -6.36 -2.84
CA LEU A 62 2.97 -6.60 -1.45
C LEU A 62 3.15 -8.10 -1.20
N ILE A 63 2.21 -8.95 -1.64
CA ILE A 63 2.26 -10.40 -1.47
C ILE A 63 3.51 -10.98 -2.14
N LYS A 64 3.82 -10.57 -3.37
CA LYS A 64 5.07 -10.97 -4.06
C LYS A 64 6.34 -10.56 -3.30
N GLY A 65 6.29 -9.44 -2.55
CA GLY A 65 7.37 -9.02 -1.66
C GLY A 65 7.43 -9.81 -0.34
N LEU A 66 6.27 -10.16 0.23
CA LEU A 66 6.15 -10.94 1.47
C LEU A 66 6.53 -12.41 1.26
N PHE A 67 6.15 -12.98 0.12
CA PHE A 67 6.32 -14.38 -0.26
C PHE A 67 6.93 -14.48 -1.67
N PRO A 68 8.24 -14.23 -1.81
CA PRO A 68 8.91 -14.35 -3.10
C PRO A 68 8.72 -15.76 -3.71
N GLY A 69 8.29 -15.81 -4.97
CA GLY A 69 8.04 -17.06 -5.69
C GLY A 69 6.65 -17.67 -5.50
N LEU A 70 5.78 -17.05 -4.69
CA LEU A 70 4.38 -17.47 -4.59
C LEU A 70 3.62 -17.11 -5.87
N GLU A 71 2.96 -18.10 -6.46
CA GLU A 71 2.03 -17.90 -7.57
C GLU A 71 0.67 -17.42 -7.04
N LEU A 72 0.18 -16.32 -7.58
CA LEU A 72 -1.12 -15.76 -7.21
C LEU A 72 -2.20 -16.34 -8.12
N THR A 73 -3.33 -16.72 -7.53
CA THR A 73 -4.52 -17.20 -8.27
C THR A 73 -5.16 -16.10 -9.10
N ASN A 74 -5.10 -14.86 -8.62
CA ASN A 74 -5.51 -13.65 -9.30
C ASN A 74 -4.44 -12.58 -9.04
N ASP A 75 -4.01 -11.86 -10.07
CA ASP A 75 -3.11 -10.72 -9.88
C ASP A 75 -3.45 -9.49 -10.71
N ASP A 76 -2.83 -8.38 -10.32
CA ASP A 76 -2.93 -7.11 -11.03
C ASP A 76 -2.57 -7.24 -12.52
N ASP A 77 -1.69 -8.15 -12.95
CA ASP A 77 -1.28 -8.27 -14.35
C ASP A 77 -2.28 -9.07 -15.22
N GLY A 78 -3.43 -9.49 -14.64
CA GLY A 78 -4.48 -10.21 -15.35
C GLY A 78 -4.27 -11.72 -15.38
N VAL A 79 -3.33 -12.25 -14.58
CA VAL A 79 -3.23 -13.69 -14.35
C VAL A 79 -4.44 -14.11 -13.53
N ASN A 80 -5.28 -14.97 -14.10
CA ASN A 80 -6.42 -15.56 -13.42
C ASN A 80 -6.38 -17.07 -13.64
N MET A 81 -6.09 -17.82 -12.57
CA MET A 81 -6.30 -19.27 -12.60
C MET A 81 -7.80 -19.54 -12.56
N LYS A 82 -8.27 -20.42 -13.45
CA LYS A 82 -9.70 -20.74 -13.57
C LYS A 82 -10.28 -21.33 -12.29
N VAL A 83 -9.47 -22.08 -11.54
CA VAL A 83 -9.79 -22.67 -10.25
C VAL A 83 -8.58 -22.52 -9.35
N ALA A 84 -8.78 -22.09 -8.10
CA ALA A 84 -7.68 -21.99 -7.15
C ALA A 84 -7.20 -23.38 -6.71
N PRO A 85 -5.87 -23.64 -6.62
CA PRO A 85 -5.33 -24.95 -6.24
C PRO A 85 -5.75 -25.47 -4.86
N ILE A 86 -6.32 -24.61 -4.00
CA ILE A 86 -6.78 -24.99 -2.67
C ILE A 86 -7.98 -25.95 -2.72
N TYR A 87 -8.84 -25.85 -3.73
CA TYR A 87 -10.05 -26.67 -3.82
C TYR A 87 -9.73 -28.14 -4.17
N ASP A 88 -8.63 -28.37 -4.87
CA ASP A 88 -8.14 -29.71 -5.23
C ASP A 88 -7.10 -30.23 -4.21
N PHE A 89 -6.94 -29.56 -3.07
CA PHE A 89 -5.94 -29.93 -2.07
C PHE A 89 -6.31 -31.22 -1.33
N HIS A 90 -5.41 -32.20 -1.43
CA HIS A 90 -5.43 -33.43 -0.63
C HIS A 90 -4.14 -33.56 0.18
N PRO A 91 -4.22 -33.91 1.47
CA PRO A 91 -3.03 -33.99 2.33
C PRO A 91 -2.04 -35.08 1.90
N ASP A 92 -2.53 -36.15 1.27
CA ASP A 92 -1.71 -37.26 0.76
C ASP A 92 -0.96 -36.92 -0.54
N ASN A 93 -1.28 -35.78 -1.18
CA ASN A 93 -0.58 -35.35 -2.39
C ASN A 93 0.80 -34.77 -2.03
N TYR A 94 1.85 -35.56 -2.32
CA TYR A 94 3.24 -35.19 -2.08
C TYR A 94 3.68 -33.90 -2.78
N PHE A 95 3.06 -33.56 -3.91
CA PHE A 95 3.38 -32.36 -4.70
C PHE A 95 2.47 -31.17 -4.39
N ALA A 96 1.61 -31.27 -3.38
CA ALA A 96 0.72 -30.19 -3.01
C ALA A 96 1.48 -28.94 -2.52
N PRO A 97 1.01 -27.73 -2.86
CA PRO A 97 1.59 -26.49 -2.35
C PRO A 97 1.59 -26.42 -0.82
N HIS A 98 2.58 -25.74 -0.24
CA HIS A 98 2.62 -25.43 1.20
C HIS A 98 1.98 -24.10 1.54
N THR A 99 1.75 -23.24 0.55
CA THR A 99 1.14 -21.93 0.72
C THR A 99 0.17 -21.71 -0.43
N PHE A 100 -1.07 -21.36 -0.10
CA PHE A 100 -2.13 -21.03 -1.03
C PHE A 100 -2.40 -19.53 -1.00
N HIS A 101 -2.76 -18.99 -2.16
CA HIS A 101 -3.25 -17.63 -2.31
C HIS A 101 -4.73 -17.67 -2.70
N LEU A 102 -5.54 -16.80 -2.12
CA LEU A 102 -6.94 -16.61 -2.50
C LEU A 102 -7.26 -15.11 -2.53
N ASP A 103 -7.97 -14.68 -3.57
CA ASP A 103 -8.71 -13.43 -3.52
C ASP A 103 -10.16 -13.74 -3.20
N ILE A 104 -10.56 -13.52 -1.94
CA ILE A 104 -11.91 -13.87 -1.45
C ILE A 104 -13.01 -13.20 -2.28
N ARG A 105 -12.79 -11.95 -2.73
CA ARG A 105 -13.78 -11.24 -3.55
C ARG A 105 -13.97 -11.93 -4.90
N TYR A 106 -12.89 -12.42 -5.50
CA TYR A 106 -12.93 -13.17 -6.74
C TYR A 106 -13.57 -14.56 -6.54
N GLU A 107 -13.15 -15.29 -5.50
CA GLU A 107 -13.66 -16.64 -5.20
C GLU A 107 -15.17 -16.65 -4.95
N LEU A 108 -15.70 -15.65 -4.24
CA LEU A 108 -17.14 -15.49 -3.98
C LEU A 108 -17.99 -15.28 -5.25
N ALA A 109 -17.38 -14.97 -6.39
CA ALA A 109 -18.10 -14.91 -7.67
C ALA A 109 -18.39 -16.29 -8.26
N PHE A 110 -17.69 -17.33 -7.81
CA PHE A 110 -17.75 -18.69 -8.38
C PHE A 110 -18.09 -19.77 -7.36
N HIS A 111 -17.80 -19.54 -6.08
CA HIS A 111 -17.98 -20.49 -4.99
C HIS A 111 -18.90 -19.94 -3.91
N GLN A 112 -19.67 -20.83 -3.29
CA GLN A 112 -20.43 -20.51 -2.09
C GLN A 112 -19.48 -20.31 -0.90
N PRO A 113 -19.80 -19.44 0.08
CA PRO A 113 -18.94 -19.17 1.21
C PRO A 113 -18.49 -20.43 1.97
N PHE A 114 -19.38 -21.42 2.13
CA PHE A 114 -19.05 -22.66 2.83
C PHE A 114 -17.98 -23.48 2.09
N GLU A 115 -17.98 -23.50 0.75
CA GLU A 115 -16.98 -24.22 -0.05
C GLU A 115 -15.58 -23.61 0.15
N ILE A 116 -15.52 -22.28 0.23
CA ILE A 116 -14.27 -21.55 0.51
C ILE A 116 -13.77 -21.90 1.92
N ILE A 117 -14.65 -21.88 2.92
CA ILE A 117 -14.30 -22.14 4.32
C ILE A 117 -13.82 -23.58 4.50
N ASP A 118 -14.51 -24.56 3.90
CA ASP A 118 -14.12 -25.97 3.98
C ASP A 118 -12.73 -26.19 3.36
N ALA A 119 -12.45 -25.58 2.20
CA ALA A 119 -11.12 -25.67 1.58
C ALA A 119 -10.02 -25.00 2.42
N VAL A 120 -10.31 -23.82 2.99
CA VAL A 120 -9.39 -23.09 3.86
C VAL A 120 -9.09 -23.87 5.13
N ASN A 121 -10.11 -24.39 5.82
CA ASN A 121 -9.94 -25.19 7.03
C ASN A 121 -9.19 -26.50 6.75
N ASN A 122 -9.53 -27.21 5.67
CA ASN A 122 -8.79 -28.42 5.26
C ASN A 122 -7.30 -28.12 5.03
N ALA A 123 -6.96 -27.01 4.38
CA ALA A 123 -5.57 -26.59 4.20
C ALA A 123 -4.87 -26.31 5.55
N ILE A 124 -5.50 -25.52 6.42
CA ILE A 124 -4.94 -25.11 7.71
C ILE A 124 -4.77 -26.29 8.67
N GLU A 125 -5.76 -27.17 8.77
CA GLU A 125 -5.73 -28.40 9.58
C GLU A 125 -4.63 -29.37 9.12
N ASN A 126 -4.17 -29.25 7.88
CA ASN A 126 -3.04 -30.02 7.36
C ASN A 126 -1.74 -29.20 7.30
N GLY A 127 -1.65 -28.12 8.10
CA GLY A 127 -0.45 -27.32 8.28
C GLY A 127 -0.06 -26.49 7.06
N ARG A 128 -1.00 -26.21 6.16
CA ARG A 128 -0.77 -25.38 4.96
C ARG A 128 -1.14 -23.92 5.27
N ARG A 129 -0.32 -22.99 4.77
CA ARG A 129 -0.60 -21.56 4.90
C ARG A 129 -1.59 -21.12 3.83
N VAL A 130 -2.51 -20.22 4.17
CA VAL A 130 -3.45 -19.57 3.27
C VAL A 130 -3.32 -18.05 3.42
N ILE A 131 -3.04 -17.38 2.30
CA ILE A 131 -2.99 -15.92 2.18
C ILE A 131 -4.27 -15.48 1.48
N MET A 132 -5.04 -14.63 2.14
CA MET A 132 -6.38 -14.23 1.69
C MET A 132 -6.44 -12.71 1.47
N GLU A 133 -6.56 -12.29 0.21
CA GLU A 133 -6.96 -10.91 -0.12
C GLU A 133 -8.45 -10.70 0.16
N HIS A 134 -8.81 -9.48 0.58
CA HIS A 134 -10.18 -9.13 0.99
C HIS A 134 -10.67 -10.00 2.15
N PHE A 135 -9.77 -10.30 3.10
CA PHE A 135 -10.04 -11.15 4.26
C PHE A 135 -11.25 -10.72 5.09
N ASP A 136 -11.56 -9.42 5.10
CA ASP A 136 -12.74 -8.87 5.76
C ASP A 136 -14.07 -9.48 5.28
N LEU A 137 -14.12 -10.00 4.04
CA LEU A 137 -15.34 -10.56 3.46
C LEU A 137 -15.67 -11.98 3.94
N ILE A 138 -14.70 -12.72 4.49
CA ILE A 138 -14.87 -14.11 4.96
C ILE A 138 -14.70 -14.26 6.47
N PHE A 139 -14.21 -13.22 7.16
CA PHE A 139 -13.88 -13.26 8.59
C PHE A 139 -15.03 -13.78 9.46
N ASP A 140 -16.24 -13.26 9.27
CA ASP A 140 -17.40 -13.63 10.11
C ASP A 140 -17.78 -15.11 9.94
N GLN A 141 -17.68 -15.64 8.72
CA GLN A 141 -18.03 -17.02 8.43
C GLN A 141 -16.90 -18.00 8.79
N LEU A 142 -15.64 -17.56 8.77
CA LEU A 142 -14.48 -18.36 9.14
C LEU A 142 -14.46 -18.69 10.64
N GLY A 143 -15.03 -17.81 11.48
CA GLY A 143 -15.18 -18.04 12.92
C GLY A 143 -13.91 -17.81 13.76
N TYR A 144 -12.81 -17.38 13.13
CA TYR A 144 -11.57 -16.97 13.80
C TYR A 144 -10.83 -15.90 12.98
N ASN A 145 -9.92 -15.18 13.63
CA ASN A 145 -9.16 -14.11 13.00
C ASN A 145 -7.87 -14.63 12.35
N ALA A 146 -7.31 -13.88 11.41
CA ALA A 146 -5.99 -14.16 10.86
C ALA A 146 -4.91 -13.98 11.95
N GLN A 147 -3.82 -14.76 11.85
CA GLN A 147 -2.68 -14.64 12.76
C GLN A 147 -1.85 -13.38 12.47
N LEU A 148 -1.91 -12.91 11.21
CA LEU A 148 -1.29 -11.68 10.76
C LEU A 148 -2.16 -11.01 9.70
N ILE A 149 -2.39 -9.70 9.84
CA ILE A 149 -3.10 -8.89 8.86
C ILE A 149 -2.16 -7.81 8.34
N PHE A 150 -2.10 -7.67 7.02
CA PHE A 150 -1.52 -6.53 6.34
C PHE A 150 -2.63 -5.71 5.69
N ALA A 151 -2.65 -4.40 5.95
CA ALA A 151 -3.64 -3.52 5.34
C ALA A 151 -2.97 -2.34 4.65
N ILE A 152 -3.39 -2.06 3.42
CA ILE A 152 -2.78 -1.05 2.55
C ILE A 152 -3.79 0.09 2.30
N GLY A 153 -3.51 1.25 2.90
CA GLY A 153 -4.18 2.52 2.63
C GLY A 153 -3.17 3.56 2.14
N GLU A 154 -3.12 4.70 2.82
CA GLU A 154 -1.97 5.62 2.75
C GLU A 154 -0.72 5.06 3.44
N GLU A 155 -0.97 4.39 4.55
CA GLU A 155 0.01 3.67 5.32
C GLU A 155 -0.25 2.17 5.14
N LEU A 156 0.81 1.39 5.37
CA LEU A 156 0.73 -0.05 5.48
C LEU A 156 0.70 -0.39 6.98
N VAL A 157 -0.42 -0.94 7.41
CA VAL A 157 -0.62 -1.42 8.79
C VAL A 157 -0.32 -2.91 8.84
N VAL A 158 0.47 -3.33 9.81
CA VAL A 158 0.69 -4.74 10.17
C VAL A 158 0.09 -4.97 11.54
N ALA A 159 -0.84 -5.91 11.66
CA ALA A 159 -1.48 -6.22 12.92
C ALA A 159 -1.42 -7.72 13.22
N ARG A 160 -1.28 -8.07 14.51
CA ARG A 160 -1.51 -9.42 15.02
C ARG A 160 -2.78 -9.40 15.86
N PRO A 161 -3.94 -9.71 15.24
CA PRO A 161 -5.20 -9.65 15.96
C PRO A 161 -5.27 -10.65 17.10
N THR A 162 -6.00 -10.26 18.14
CA THR A 162 -6.44 -11.16 19.22
C THR A 162 -7.96 -11.29 19.18
N VAL A 163 -8.55 -12.01 20.13
CA VAL A 163 -10.00 -12.03 20.35
C VAL A 163 -10.58 -10.63 20.66
N PHE A 164 -9.73 -9.68 21.06
CA PHE A 164 -10.10 -8.28 21.30
C PHE A 164 -9.82 -7.36 20.11
N GLY A 165 -9.39 -7.91 18.97
CA GLY A 165 -9.05 -7.16 17.77
C GLY A 165 -7.55 -6.85 17.62
N PRO A 166 -7.19 -5.94 16.69
CA PRO A 166 -8.09 -5.18 15.82
C PRO A 166 -8.89 -6.06 14.86
N PHE A 167 -10.15 -5.70 14.60
CA PHE A 167 -11.01 -6.49 13.70
C PHE A 167 -10.81 -6.12 12.23
N PRO A 168 -10.92 -7.07 11.28
CA PRO A 168 -10.71 -6.80 9.85
C PRO A 168 -11.52 -5.62 9.30
N ALA A 169 -12.79 -5.48 9.71
CA ALA A 169 -13.66 -4.39 9.27
C ALA A 169 -13.16 -3.00 9.72
N GLU A 170 -12.61 -2.89 10.93
CA GLU A 170 -12.06 -1.63 11.44
C GLU A 170 -10.78 -1.23 10.71
N ILE A 171 -9.90 -2.22 10.49
CA ILE A 171 -8.66 -2.05 9.71
C ILE A 171 -9.01 -1.60 8.29
N LYS A 172 -9.99 -2.24 7.64
CA LYS A 172 -10.45 -1.87 6.31
C LYS A 172 -10.99 -0.44 6.26
N LYS A 173 -11.85 -0.08 7.21
CA LYS A 173 -12.41 1.29 7.29
C LYS A 173 -11.30 2.34 7.35
N HIS A 174 -10.23 2.07 8.10
CA HIS A 174 -9.08 2.96 8.16
C HIS A 174 -8.29 3.00 6.84
N ALA A 175 -7.97 1.84 6.26
CA ALA A 175 -7.24 1.74 4.99
C ALA A 175 -7.98 2.46 3.84
N ASP A 176 -9.29 2.23 3.71
CA ASP A 176 -10.14 2.84 2.68
C ASP A 176 -10.20 4.36 2.82
N LYS A 177 -10.34 4.86 4.06
CA LYS A 177 -10.40 6.30 4.35
C LYS A 177 -9.12 7.03 3.92
N THR A 178 -7.96 6.40 4.09
CA THR A 178 -6.66 7.04 3.84
C THR A 178 -6.13 6.80 2.42
N ALA A 179 -6.56 5.72 1.75
CA ALA A 179 -6.08 5.36 0.40
C ALA A 179 -6.19 6.48 -0.64
N VAL A 180 -7.20 7.36 -0.50
CA VAL A 180 -7.36 8.53 -1.41
C VAL A 180 -6.17 9.47 -1.36
N TYR A 181 -5.60 9.74 -0.18
CA TYR A 181 -4.47 10.65 -0.03
C TYR A 181 -3.20 10.09 -0.64
N ARG A 182 -3.03 8.76 -0.64
CA ARG A 182 -1.94 8.09 -1.34
C ARG A 182 -2.01 8.30 -2.85
N ARG A 183 -3.19 8.10 -3.43
CA ARG A 183 -3.42 8.28 -4.87
C ARG A 183 -3.27 9.75 -5.26
N MET A 184 -3.78 10.67 -4.44
CA MET A 184 -3.60 12.12 -4.65
C MET A 184 -2.13 12.51 -4.60
N ALA A 185 -1.38 12.08 -3.59
CA ALA A 185 0.03 12.41 -3.44
C ALA A 185 0.87 11.87 -4.60
N HIS A 186 0.60 10.63 -5.04
CA HIS A 186 1.31 10.04 -6.17
C HIS A 186 1.00 10.73 -7.50
N SER A 187 -0.27 11.08 -7.75
CA SER A 187 -0.62 11.89 -8.94
C SER A 187 -0.01 13.29 -8.88
N ALA A 188 0.02 13.94 -7.72
CA ALA A 188 0.66 15.25 -7.55
C ALA A 188 2.18 15.17 -7.76
N GLU A 189 2.81 14.11 -7.26
CA GLU A 189 4.23 13.81 -7.44
C GLU A 189 4.59 13.64 -8.91
N ASP A 190 3.80 12.87 -9.67
CA ASP A 190 4.03 12.65 -11.10
C ASP A 190 3.81 13.93 -11.93
N ILE A 191 2.76 14.72 -11.64
CA ILE A 191 2.56 16.02 -12.30
C ILE A 191 3.74 16.96 -12.01
N THR A 192 4.17 17.03 -10.75
CA THR A 192 5.31 17.89 -10.34
C THR A 192 6.59 17.43 -11.04
N SER A 193 6.83 16.12 -11.08
CA SER A 193 8.00 15.53 -11.76
C SER A 193 7.98 15.81 -13.26
N TYR A 194 6.80 15.78 -13.90
CA TYR A 194 6.67 16.11 -15.31
C TYR A 194 6.96 17.58 -15.60
N VAL A 195 6.43 18.51 -14.79
CA VAL A 195 6.73 19.95 -14.90
C VAL A 195 8.22 20.22 -14.70
N LEU A 196 8.83 19.61 -13.68
CA LEU A 196 10.29 19.67 -13.43
C LEU A 196 11.10 19.20 -14.66
N MET A 197 10.66 18.13 -15.31
CA MET A 197 11.31 17.60 -16.51
C MET A 197 11.16 18.54 -17.71
N VAL A 198 9.96 19.01 -18.01
CA VAL A 198 9.68 19.77 -19.24
C VAL A 198 10.22 21.20 -19.15
N ASP A 199 9.95 21.89 -18.05
CA ASP A 199 10.22 23.33 -17.91
C ASP A 199 11.64 23.59 -17.38
N TYR A 200 12.11 22.73 -16.47
CA TYR A 200 13.39 22.92 -15.77
C TYR A 200 14.47 21.90 -16.17
N LYS A 201 14.17 21.02 -17.14
CA LYS A 201 15.08 19.98 -17.67
C LYS A 201 15.65 19.04 -16.61
N TYR A 202 14.92 18.84 -15.52
CA TYR A 202 15.34 17.96 -14.44
C TYR A 202 14.86 16.52 -14.70
N THR A 203 15.77 15.68 -15.18
CA THR A 203 15.49 14.29 -15.59
C THR A 203 16.11 13.23 -14.67
N ARG A 204 16.80 13.64 -13.60
CA ARG A 204 17.38 12.69 -12.65
C ARG A 204 16.28 11.79 -12.09
N ARG A 205 16.60 10.52 -11.83
CA ARG A 205 15.71 9.60 -11.10
C ARG A 205 15.47 10.20 -9.73
N VAL A 206 14.40 10.95 -9.62
CA VAL A 206 13.96 11.54 -8.37
C VAL A 206 13.83 10.38 -7.38
N LEU A 207 14.63 10.40 -6.33
CA LEU A 207 14.47 9.46 -5.24
C LEU A 207 13.28 9.95 -4.43
N HIS A 208 12.18 9.22 -4.53
CA HIS A 208 10.93 9.57 -3.89
C HIS A 208 10.93 9.05 -2.44
N SER A 209 10.63 9.95 -1.50
CA SER A 209 10.30 9.56 -0.12
C SER A 209 8.84 9.91 0.17
N ASP A 210 8.22 9.12 1.03
CA ASP A 210 6.82 9.35 1.40
C ASP A 210 6.79 10.22 2.66
N VAL A 211 5.98 11.28 2.61
CA VAL A 211 5.49 11.97 3.78
C VAL A 211 3.98 11.79 3.83
N ARG A 212 3.43 11.99 5.01
CA ARG A 212 2.01 11.86 5.22
C ARG A 212 1.25 12.89 4.38
N HIS A 213 0.25 12.43 3.64
CA HIS A 213 -0.55 13.20 2.69
C HIS A 213 0.34 13.99 1.72
N GLY A 214 1.47 13.44 1.31
CA GLY A 214 2.41 14.18 0.49
C GLY A 214 3.52 13.32 -0.10
N PHE A 215 4.47 13.98 -0.74
CA PHE A 215 5.59 13.37 -1.44
C PHE A 215 6.85 14.21 -1.26
N VAL A 216 8.00 13.58 -1.47
CA VAL A 216 9.30 14.23 -1.40
C VAL A 216 10.08 13.93 -2.67
N ILE A 217 10.52 14.98 -3.34
CA ILE A 217 11.42 14.92 -4.49
C ILE A 217 12.82 15.30 -4.01
N LYS A 218 13.78 14.38 -4.16
CA LYS A 218 15.17 14.57 -3.72
C LYS A 218 16.07 15.09 -4.84
N PHE A 219 16.97 15.99 -4.46
CA PHE A 219 17.98 16.62 -5.30
C PHE A 219 19.35 16.48 -4.63
N PRO A 220 20.41 16.07 -5.35
CA PRO A 220 21.75 15.98 -4.77
C PRO A 220 22.38 17.37 -4.53
N GLU A 221 21.88 18.39 -5.22
CA GLU A 221 22.30 19.79 -5.08
C GLU A 221 21.05 20.67 -5.00
N LYS A 222 21.16 21.85 -4.38
CA LYS A 222 20.02 22.77 -4.26
C LYS A 222 19.62 23.23 -5.66
N PRO A 223 18.41 22.91 -6.14
CA PRO A 223 17.98 23.34 -7.46
C PRO A 223 17.68 24.85 -7.46
N ASP A 224 18.02 25.51 -8.56
CA ASP A 224 17.68 26.91 -8.81
C ASP A 224 16.30 27.00 -9.48
N ILE A 225 15.27 26.60 -8.73
CA ILE A 225 13.88 26.58 -9.20
C ILE A 225 13.03 27.36 -8.19
N PRO A 226 12.37 28.46 -8.60
CA PRO A 226 11.46 29.18 -7.73
C PRO A 226 10.25 28.31 -7.37
N ILE A 227 10.16 27.89 -6.11
CA ILE A 227 9.07 27.03 -5.61
C ILE A 227 7.68 27.65 -5.86
N PRO A 228 7.45 28.96 -5.64
CA PRO A 228 6.15 29.57 -5.94
C PRO A 228 5.74 29.47 -7.42
N GLU A 229 6.70 29.57 -8.33
CA GLU A 229 6.45 29.41 -9.78
C GLU A 229 6.13 27.95 -10.11
N LEU A 230 6.91 27.01 -9.60
CA LEU A 230 6.66 25.58 -9.75
C LEU A 230 5.28 25.19 -9.22
N GLU A 231 4.92 25.67 -8.03
CA GLU A 231 3.62 25.42 -7.41
C GLU A 231 2.48 25.93 -8.29
N ALA A 232 2.59 27.16 -8.81
CA ALA A 232 1.58 27.77 -9.68
C ALA A 232 1.38 26.96 -10.97
N LYS A 233 2.47 26.46 -11.58
CA LYS A 233 2.41 25.61 -12.78
C LYS A 233 1.73 24.27 -12.51
N VAL A 234 2.04 23.62 -11.38
CA VAL A 234 1.38 22.36 -11.00
C VAL A 234 -0.11 22.59 -10.70
N LYS A 235 -0.45 23.68 -10.02
CA LYS A 235 -1.85 24.08 -9.77
C LYS A 235 -2.62 24.30 -11.07
N ALA A 236 -2.02 24.96 -12.07
CA ALA A 236 -2.65 25.14 -13.37
C ALA A 236 -3.05 23.79 -14.03
N VAL A 237 -2.17 22.78 -13.96
CA VAL A 237 -2.46 21.43 -14.48
C VAL A 237 -3.57 20.74 -13.69
N ILE A 238 -3.64 20.96 -12.38
CA ILE A 238 -4.71 20.46 -11.51
C ILE A 238 -6.05 21.11 -11.88
N ASP A 239 -6.05 22.42 -12.09
CA ASP A 239 -7.24 23.21 -12.41
C ASP A 239 -7.80 22.87 -13.80
N GLU A 240 -6.94 22.48 -14.75
CA GLU A 240 -7.35 21.96 -16.06
C GLU A 240 -8.05 20.58 -15.99
N ASN A 241 -8.00 19.89 -14.84
CA ASN A 241 -8.69 18.64 -14.59
C ASN A 241 -8.44 17.54 -15.65
N ARG A 242 -7.19 17.38 -16.07
CA ARG A 242 -6.76 16.39 -17.07
C ARG A 242 -7.00 14.97 -16.59
N ALA A 243 -7.51 14.11 -17.47
CA ALA A 243 -7.70 12.69 -17.17
C ALA A 243 -6.36 11.99 -16.92
N ILE A 244 -6.30 11.13 -15.90
CA ILE A 244 -5.13 10.31 -15.56
C ILE A 244 -5.48 8.84 -15.76
N ASN A 245 -4.77 8.15 -16.65
CA ASN A 245 -5.05 6.76 -16.98
C ASN A 245 -3.81 5.87 -16.86
N CYS A 246 -4.03 4.59 -16.54
CA CYS A 246 -3.00 3.57 -16.62
C CYS A 246 -2.69 3.29 -18.11
N GLY A 247 -1.48 3.64 -18.54
CA GLY A 247 -1.01 3.46 -19.93
C GLY A 247 -0.37 2.10 -20.19
N GLY A 248 -0.69 1.09 -19.37
CA GLY A 248 -0.08 -0.23 -19.37
C GLY A 248 1.08 -0.36 -18.35
N LYS A 249 1.99 -1.30 -18.63
CA LYS A 249 3.09 -1.62 -17.72
C LYS A 249 4.05 -0.45 -17.56
N ASP A 250 4.24 -0.05 -16.31
CA ASP A 250 5.11 1.04 -15.86
C ASP A 250 4.88 2.38 -16.59
N LYS A 251 3.64 2.67 -17.02
CA LYS A 251 3.28 3.86 -17.79
C LYS A 251 1.96 4.46 -17.35
N ILE A 252 1.86 5.78 -17.37
CA ILE A 252 0.62 6.53 -17.19
C ILE A 252 0.45 7.58 -18.28
N THR A 253 -0.78 8.03 -18.47
CA THR A 253 -1.10 9.22 -19.25
C THR A 253 -1.78 10.29 -18.39
N ILE A 254 -1.48 11.56 -18.64
CA ILE A 254 -2.09 12.72 -17.99
C ILE A 254 -2.51 13.71 -19.09
N GLY A 255 -3.78 13.64 -19.51
CA GLY A 255 -4.21 14.24 -20.77
C GLY A 255 -3.36 13.71 -21.93
N ASP A 256 -2.68 14.61 -22.64
CA ASP A 256 -1.79 14.26 -23.76
C ASP A 256 -0.37 13.84 -23.32
N TRP A 257 -0.06 13.93 -22.03
CA TRP A 257 1.25 13.54 -21.52
C TRP A 257 1.34 12.04 -21.36
N GLN A 258 2.50 11.48 -21.70
CA GLN A 258 2.85 10.10 -21.42
C GLN A 258 4.13 10.08 -20.60
N MET A 259 4.14 9.33 -19.50
CA MET A 259 5.31 9.23 -18.62
C MET A 259 5.45 7.84 -17.99
N PHE A 260 6.68 7.55 -17.57
CA PHE A 260 7.02 6.31 -16.88
C PHE A 260 6.62 6.40 -15.41
N CYS A 261 5.88 5.40 -14.92
CA CYS A 261 5.49 5.31 -13.53
C CYS A 261 5.30 3.85 -13.13
N THR A 262 6.06 3.39 -12.14
CA THR A 262 6.01 1.98 -11.67
C THR A 262 4.82 1.67 -10.75
N GLY A 263 3.99 2.68 -10.45
CA GLY A 263 2.77 2.58 -9.65
C GLY A 263 1.53 2.99 -10.43
N SER A 264 1.44 2.62 -11.71
CA SER A 264 0.44 3.13 -12.67
C SER A 264 -1.04 2.92 -12.30
N ARG A 265 -1.33 2.07 -11.32
CA ARG A 265 -2.68 1.84 -10.76
C ARG A 265 -3.00 2.67 -9.51
N THR A 266 -2.00 3.34 -8.95
CA THR A 266 -2.12 4.10 -7.70
C THR A 266 -2.29 5.59 -8.01
N HIS A 267 -3.27 5.93 -8.85
CA HIS A 267 -3.60 7.30 -9.23
C HIS A 267 -5.09 7.60 -9.04
N ILE A 268 -5.40 8.86 -8.77
CA ILE A 268 -6.74 9.41 -8.96
C ILE A 268 -7.07 9.48 -10.46
N LYS A 269 -8.35 9.60 -10.82
CA LYS A 269 -8.78 9.50 -12.23
C LYS A 269 -8.58 10.79 -13.02
N SER A 270 -8.46 11.93 -12.36
CA SER A 270 -8.16 13.21 -13.00
C SER A 270 -7.34 14.11 -12.09
N SER A 271 -6.57 15.04 -12.66
CA SER A 271 -5.74 15.98 -11.89
C SER A 271 -6.58 16.86 -10.94
N GLY A 272 -7.83 17.18 -11.31
CA GLY A 272 -8.73 18.00 -10.49
C GLY A 272 -9.27 17.29 -9.24
N GLU A 273 -9.08 15.97 -9.11
CA GLU A 273 -9.33 15.25 -7.85
C GLU A 273 -8.26 15.54 -6.78
N ILE A 274 -7.10 16.13 -7.14
CA ILE A 274 -6.11 16.61 -6.16
C ILE A 274 -6.67 17.81 -5.42
N LYS A 275 -6.91 17.66 -4.12
CA LYS A 275 -7.37 18.74 -3.23
C LYS A 275 -6.23 19.29 -2.38
N ASN A 276 -6.25 20.59 -2.13
CA ASN A 276 -5.33 21.30 -1.23
C ASN A 276 -3.85 21.04 -1.52
N PHE A 277 -3.48 21.00 -2.81
CA PHE A 277 -2.08 20.89 -3.21
C PHE A 277 -1.27 22.11 -2.76
N ARG A 278 -0.10 21.85 -2.18
CA ARG A 278 0.84 22.86 -1.71
C ARG A 278 2.27 22.32 -1.73
N LEU A 279 3.25 23.18 -2.04
CA LEU A 279 4.67 22.90 -1.89
C LEU A 279 5.20 23.64 -0.66
N TRP A 280 6.06 22.98 0.13
CA TRP A 280 6.83 23.66 1.15
C TRP A 280 7.71 24.73 0.49
N HIS A 281 7.71 25.95 1.01
CA HIS A 281 8.27 27.12 0.31
C HIS A 281 9.79 27.15 0.24
N GLU A 282 10.46 26.19 0.88
CA GLU A 282 11.91 26.06 0.90
C GLU A 282 12.37 24.65 0.50
N TYR A 283 13.62 24.53 0.08
CA TYR A 283 14.24 23.21 -0.05
C TYR A 283 14.81 22.78 1.30
N VAL A 284 14.31 21.67 1.83
CA VAL A 284 14.79 21.11 3.10
C VAL A 284 16.08 20.33 2.85
N TYR A 285 17.16 20.68 3.55
CA TYR A 285 18.42 19.95 3.44
C TYR A 285 18.51 18.84 4.49
N ASP A 286 18.75 17.61 4.04
CA ASP A 286 19.06 16.46 4.91
C ASP A 286 20.60 16.37 5.08
N PRO A 287 21.15 16.65 6.28
CA PRO A 287 22.59 16.61 6.50
C PRO A 287 23.16 15.18 6.53
N ILE A 288 22.32 14.15 6.76
CA ILE A 288 22.74 12.75 6.79
C ILE A 288 22.84 12.21 5.37
N ALA A 289 21.77 12.37 4.58
CA ALA A 289 21.76 11.93 3.18
C ALA A 289 22.56 12.87 2.26
N LYS A 290 22.83 14.11 2.71
CA LYS A 290 23.44 15.20 1.93
C LYS A 290 22.65 15.52 0.67
N GLU A 291 21.33 15.61 0.80
CA GLU A 291 20.40 15.88 -0.29
C GLU A 291 19.46 17.02 0.08
N TYR A 292 19.02 17.78 -0.93
CA TYR A 292 17.94 18.76 -0.82
C TYR A 292 16.61 18.10 -1.17
N MET A 293 15.54 18.53 -0.52
CA MET A 293 14.21 17.93 -0.63
C MET A 293 13.18 19.00 -0.95
N LEU A 294 12.41 18.77 -2.01
CA LEU A 294 11.14 19.47 -2.23
C LEU A 294 10.02 18.63 -1.62
N VAL A 295 9.24 19.24 -0.74
CA VAL A 295 8.10 18.59 -0.08
C VAL A 295 6.81 19.10 -0.70
N GLY A 296 6.00 18.19 -1.22
CA GLY A 296 4.65 18.48 -1.70
C GLY A 296 3.60 17.81 -0.83
N MET A 297 2.52 18.51 -0.54
CA MET A 297 1.44 18.05 0.32
C MET A 297 0.09 18.20 -0.38
N VAL A 298 -0.85 17.31 -0.04
CA VAL A 298 -2.21 17.26 -0.56
C VAL A 298 -3.19 17.03 0.60
N GLY A 299 -4.50 17.13 0.35
CA GLY A 299 -5.51 16.85 1.36
C GLY A 299 -5.53 17.86 2.52
N PRO A 300 -6.29 17.59 3.59
CA PRO A 300 -6.40 18.49 4.73
C PRO A 300 -5.02 18.78 5.37
N LYS A 301 -4.88 19.98 5.95
CA LYS A 301 -3.68 20.38 6.69
C LYS A 301 -3.44 19.50 7.93
N GLN A 302 -4.52 19.14 8.63
CA GLN A 302 -4.48 18.17 9.72
C GLN A 302 -4.65 16.75 9.21
N GLY A 303 -3.61 15.93 9.34
CA GLY A 303 -3.72 14.49 9.08
C GLY A 303 -4.41 13.77 10.25
N THR A 304 -5.47 13.01 9.98
CA THR A 304 -6.15 12.17 10.99
C THR A 304 -5.30 10.97 11.42
N SER A 305 -4.29 11.15 12.27
CA SER A 305 -3.51 10.04 12.85
C SER A 305 -4.24 9.46 14.06
N ILE A 306 -3.96 8.20 14.40
CA ILE A 306 -4.33 7.62 15.71
C ILE A 306 -3.55 8.34 16.84
N ARG A 307 -2.40 8.95 16.56
CA ARG A 307 -1.71 9.97 17.37
C ARG A 307 -0.95 10.94 16.47
N ALA A 308 -1.29 12.22 16.48
CA ALA A 308 -0.66 13.24 15.64
C ALA A 308 0.85 13.33 15.93
N ILE A 309 1.67 12.75 15.04
CA ILE A 309 3.09 13.06 14.93
C ILE A 309 3.17 14.12 13.83
N HIS A 310 3.42 15.36 14.24
CA HIS A 310 3.59 16.49 13.34
C HIS A 310 5.02 16.46 12.79
N TYR A 311 5.16 16.54 11.47
CA TYR A 311 6.47 16.70 10.81
C TYR A 311 6.78 18.16 10.49
N PHE A 312 5.73 18.98 10.32
CA PHE A 312 5.81 20.41 10.02
C PHE A 312 4.63 21.09 10.73
N ASP A 313 4.88 22.18 11.45
CA ASP A 313 3.81 22.97 12.07
C ASP A 313 3.08 23.79 10.99
N ASP A 314 1.74 23.74 11.02
CA ASP A 314 0.88 24.38 10.02
C ASP A 314 1.04 25.91 9.97
N ASP A 315 1.64 26.51 11.00
CA ASP A 315 1.89 27.94 11.11
C ASP A 315 3.06 28.40 10.24
N GLU A 316 4.07 27.56 10.01
CA GLU A 316 5.20 27.87 9.13
C GLU A 316 4.79 27.87 7.63
N LEU A 317 3.69 27.19 7.29
CA LEU A 317 3.08 27.20 5.94
C LEU A 317 2.30 28.51 5.63
N SER A 318 2.17 29.42 6.59
CA SER A 318 1.35 30.64 6.45
C SER A 318 2.14 31.91 6.14
N GLY A 319 3.48 31.88 6.20
CA GLY A 319 4.30 33.07 5.99
C GLY A 319 3.99 34.21 6.96
N SER A 320 3.46 33.92 8.15
CA SER A 320 3.32 34.93 9.20
C SER A 320 4.63 35.02 9.98
N THR A 321 5.36 36.11 9.75
CA THR A 321 6.48 36.49 10.61
C THR A 321 5.92 36.78 12.01
N PRO A 322 6.45 36.20 13.09
CA PRO A 322 6.03 36.58 14.43
C PRO A 322 6.48 38.02 14.69
N ILE A 323 5.52 38.88 15.05
CA ILE A 323 5.78 40.18 15.69
C ILE A 323 5.95 39.95 17.18
#